data_AF-A0A4Y9U3M5-F1
#
_entry.id   AF-A0A4Y9U3M5-F1
#
_cell.length_a   1.000
_cell.length_b   1.000
_cell.length_c   1.000
_cell.angle_alpha   90.00
_cell.angle_beta   90.00
_cell.angle_gamma   90.00
#
_symmetry.space_group_name_H-M   'P 1'
#
loop_
_entity.id
_entity.type
_entity.pdbx_description
1 polymer ?
#
loop_
_entity_poly.entity_id
_entity_poly.type
_entity_poly.pdbx_seq_one_letter_code
_entity_poly.pdbx_strand_id
1 'polypeptide(L)'
;MTERGWGRRFDDPIRIGDRVLVTLLDAGEYIAALPKKEYAVPEWQAAMQALILVAESGGPTMFARIGVVRALNRHYVPEFNPKGKSPHWGQRKLKRDQ
;
A
#
# COMPACT_ATOMS: atom_id res chain seq x y z
N MET A 1 -11.00 20.88 -0.45
CA MET A 1 -10.02 19.92 -0.99
C MET A 1 -10.77 19.06 -1.99
N THR A 2 -10.29 18.90 -3.22
CA THR A 2 -10.98 18.07 -4.22
C THR A 2 -11.00 16.61 -3.76
N GLU A 3 -12.18 16.00 -3.77
CA GLU A 3 -12.34 14.58 -3.41
C GLU A 3 -11.60 13.66 -4.39
N ARG A 4 -11.31 14.15 -5.60
CA ARG A 4 -10.66 13.44 -6.71
C ARG A 4 -9.41 14.17 -7.22
N GLY A 5 -8.61 13.46 -8.00
CA GLY A 5 -7.50 13.99 -8.78
C GLY A 5 -6.11 13.54 -8.32
N TRP A 6 -5.15 13.62 -9.24
CA TRP A 6 -3.76 13.17 -9.08
C TRP A 6 -2.95 14.00 -8.06
N GLY A 7 -3.32 15.27 -7.84
CA GLY A 7 -2.66 16.13 -6.85
C GLY A 7 -2.99 15.79 -5.38
N ARG A 8 -3.81 14.77 -5.12
CA ARG A 8 -4.16 14.36 -3.76
C ARG A 8 -2.93 13.81 -3.04
N ARG A 9 -2.74 14.25 -1.79
CA ARG A 9 -1.67 13.80 -0.91
C ARG A 9 -2.02 12.45 -0.28
N PHE A 10 -1.03 11.61 -0.08
CA PHE A 10 -1.16 10.48 0.83
C PHE A 10 -1.28 10.99 2.26
N ASP A 11 -2.12 10.32 3.07
CA ASP A 11 -2.20 10.62 4.51
C ASP A 11 -0.85 10.31 5.20
N ASP A 12 -0.15 9.27 4.73
CA ASP A 12 1.21 8.93 5.12
C ASP A 12 2.11 8.80 3.86
N PRO A 13 2.97 9.80 3.58
CA PRO A 13 3.86 9.79 2.43
C PRO A 13 4.78 8.56 2.34
N ILE A 14 5.07 8.11 1.12
CA ILE A 14 5.89 6.91 0.90
C ILE A 14 7.35 7.33 0.77
N ARG A 15 8.22 6.82 1.65
CA ARG A 15 9.67 7.05 1.61
C ARG A 15 10.38 5.95 0.83
N ILE A 16 11.24 6.33 -0.12
CA ILE A 16 12.04 5.45 -0.97
C ILE A 16 13.47 5.99 -0.99
N GLY A 17 14.33 5.47 -0.11
CA GLY A 17 15.64 6.07 0.13
C GLY A 17 15.51 7.54 0.53
N ASP A 18 16.18 8.43 -0.20
CA ASP A 18 16.12 9.89 0.01
C ASP A 18 14.90 10.56 -0.67
N ARG A 19 14.14 9.82 -1.49
CA ARG A 19 12.94 10.34 -2.17
C ARG A 19 11.70 10.12 -1.33
N VAL A 20 10.79 11.10 -1.34
CA VAL A 20 9.46 10.98 -0.71
C VAL A 20 8.39 11.21 -1.78
N LEU A 21 7.44 10.28 -1.90
CA LEU A 21 6.26 10.40 -2.74
C LEU A 21 5.12 10.96 -1.88
N VAL A 22 4.76 12.22 -2.12
CA VAL A 22 3.78 12.95 -1.32
C VAL A 22 2.40 12.85 -1.93
N THR A 23 2.30 12.84 -3.25
CA THR A 23 1.03 12.82 -3.99
C THR A 23 0.83 11.56 -4.83
N LEU A 24 -0.41 11.31 -5.26
CA LEU A 24 -0.73 10.26 -6.23
C LEU A 24 0.02 10.49 -7.55
N LEU A 25 0.22 11.74 -7.96
CA LEU A 25 1.01 12.11 -9.13
C LEU A 25 2.48 11.69 -8.95
N ASP A 26 3.11 12.03 -7.83
CA ASP A 26 4.51 11.67 -7.56
C ASP A 26 4.70 10.14 -7.66
N ALA A 27 3.74 9.38 -7.15
CA ALA A 27 3.75 7.92 -7.24
C ALA A 27 3.51 7.43 -8.68
N GLY A 28 2.59 8.03 -9.42
CA GLY A 28 2.35 7.71 -10.83
C GLY A 28 3.60 7.94 -11.69
N GLU A 29 4.26 9.09 -11.51
CA GLU A 29 5.51 9.43 -12.19
C GLU A 29 6.64 8.47 -11.82
N TYR A 30 6.75 8.10 -10.54
CA TYR A 30 7.72 7.12 -10.07
C TYR A 30 7.52 5.77 -10.78
N ILE A 31 6.28 5.28 -10.85
CA ILE A 31 5.97 4.00 -11.51
C ILE A 31 6.23 4.09 -13.02
N ALA A 32 5.81 5.18 -13.67
CA ALA A 32 5.99 5.39 -15.10
C ALA A 32 7.47 5.47 -15.53
N ALA A 33 8.35 5.91 -14.63
CA ALA A 33 9.79 5.97 -14.86
C ALA A 33 10.51 4.61 -14.71
N LEU A 34 9.82 3.55 -14.28
CA LEU A 34 10.43 2.23 -14.13
C LEU A 34 10.82 1.62 -15.49
N PRO A 35 11.89 0.80 -15.56
CA PRO A 35 12.19 0.02 -16.74
C PRO A 35 10.98 -0.83 -17.15
N LYS A 36 10.75 -0.99 -18.46
CA LYS A 36 9.57 -1.68 -18.99
C LYS A 36 9.36 -3.07 -18.40
N LYS A 37 10.45 -3.82 -18.13
CA LYS A 37 10.37 -5.15 -17.50
C LYS A 37 9.79 -5.09 -16.10
N GLU A 38 10.15 -4.05 -15.33
CA GLU A 38 9.70 -3.86 -13.96
C GLU A 38 8.26 -3.36 -13.96
N TYR A 39 7.96 -2.35 -14.77
CA TYR A 39 6.60 -1.84 -14.92
C TYR A 39 5.60 -2.96 -15.28
N ALA A 40 5.99 -3.91 -16.13
CA ALA A 40 5.14 -5.00 -16.59
C ALA A 40 4.85 -6.09 -15.54
N VAL A 41 5.52 -6.11 -14.39
CA VAL A 41 5.23 -7.13 -13.37
C VAL A 41 3.88 -6.85 -12.68
N PRO A 42 3.15 -7.89 -12.24
CA PRO A 42 1.79 -7.74 -11.74
C PRO A 42 1.64 -6.76 -10.57
N GLU A 43 2.64 -6.69 -9.69
CA GLU A 43 2.61 -5.81 -8.53
C GLU A 43 2.64 -4.33 -8.92
N TRP A 44 3.48 -3.95 -9.90
CA TRP A 44 3.54 -2.58 -10.40
C TRP A 44 2.30 -2.21 -11.23
N GLN A 45 1.75 -3.15 -12.01
CA GLN A 45 0.47 -2.95 -12.70
C GLN A 45 -0.67 -2.71 -11.70
N ALA A 46 -0.77 -3.54 -10.66
CA ALA A 46 -1.79 -3.39 -9.62
C ALA A 46 -1.64 -2.07 -8.85
N ALA A 47 -0.40 -1.65 -8.57
CA ALA A 47 -0.13 -0.34 -7.96
C ALA A 47 -0.62 0.81 -8.85
N MET A 48 -0.34 0.76 -10.17
CA MET A 48 -0.80 1.77 -11.12
C MET A 48 -2.32 1.82 -11.21
N GLN A 49 -2.99 0.66 -11.27
CA GLN A 49 -4.45 0.58 -11.28
C GLN A 49 -5.07 1.14 -10.00
N ALA A 50 -4.48 0.88 -8.84
CA ALA A 50 -4.94 1.43 -7.57
C ALA A 50 -4.80 2.97 -7.54
N LEU A 51 -3.71 3.51 -8.09
CA LEU A 51 -3.51 4.96 -8.24
C LEU A 51 -4.59 5.59 -9.13
N ILE A 52 -4.83 5.02 -10.32
CA ILE A 52 -5.85 5.48 -11.26
C ILE A 52 -7.22 5.46 -10.58
N LEU A 53 -7.58 4.33 -9.97
CA LEU A 53 -8.86 4.16 -9.30
C LEU A 53 -9.07 5.23 -8.24
N VAL A 54 -8.10 5.46 -7.35
CA VAL A 54 -8.22 6.45 -6.27
C VAL A 54 -8.24 7.87 -6.81
N ALA A 55 -7.44 8.18 -7.83
CA ALA A 55 -7.41 9.49 -8.46
C ALA A 55 -8.75 9.82 -9.14
N GLU A 56 -9.39 8.84 -9.80
CA GLU A 56 -10.62 9.04 -10.57
C GLU A 56 -11.90 8.89 -9.74
N SER A 57 -11.92 7.97 -8.77
CA SER A 57 -13.10 7.72 -7.93
C SER A 57 -13.15 8.56 -6.66
N GLY A 58 -11.98 9.04 -6.19
CA GLY A 58 -11.89 9.82 -4.96
C GLY A 58 -11.85 9.00 -3.67
N GLY A 59 -11.56 7.71 -3.77
CA GLY A 59 -11.43 6.82 -2.61
C GLY A 59 -10.28 7.20 -1.64
N PRO A 60 -10.14 6.47 -0.53
CA PRO A 60 -9.03 6.65 0.42
C PRO A 60 -7.65 6.48 -0.24
N THR A 61 -6.74 7.43 -0.01
CA THR A 61 -5.37 7.38 -0.59
C THR A 61 -4.54 6.23 -0.04
N MET A 62 -4.93 5.68 1.11
CA MET A 62 -4.34 4.47 1.68
C MET A 62 -4.41 3.26 0.75
N PHE A 63 -5.44 3.11 -0.09
CA PHE A 63 -5.51 1.99 -1.05
C PHE A 63 -4.39 2.07 -2.09
N ALA A 64 -4.20 3.25 -2.68
CA ALA A 64 -3.10 3.50 -3.59
C ALA A 64 -1.75 3.29 -2.90
N ARG A 65 -1.59 3.79 -1.65
CA ARG A 65 -0.38 3.62 -0.85
C ARG A 65 -0.03 2.14 -0.66
N ILE A 66 -1.01 1.31 -0.28
CA ILE A 66 -0.81 -0.14 -0.09
C ILE A 66 -0.32 -0.80 -1.38
N GLY A 67 -0.90 -0.44 -2.53
CA GLY A 67 -0.46 -0.94 -3.83
C GLY A 67 1.02 -0.63 -4.10
N VAL A 68 1.42 0.63 -3.95
CA VAL A 68 2.81 1.07 -4.19
C VAL A 68 3.78 0.40 -3.20
N VAL A 69 3.45 0.38 -1.91
CA VAL A 69 4.30 -0.25 -0.87
C VAL A 69 4.46 -1.75 -1.10
N ARG A 70 3.41 -2.43 -1.58
CA ARG A 70 3.49 -3.86 -1.93
C ARG A 70 4.39 -4.11 -3.13
N ALA A 71 4.32 -3.25 -4.16
CA ALA A 71 5.17 -3.36 -5.34
C ALA A 71 6.65 -3.07 -5.04
N LEU A 72 6.93 -2.11 -4.16
CA LEU A 72 8.27 -1.83 -3.64
C LEU A 72 8.82 -3.06 -2.90
N ASN A 73 8.00 -3.72 -2.09
CA ASN A 73 8.37 -4.89 -1.30
C ASN A 73 8.16 -6.23 -2.02
N ARG A 74 8.00 -6.27 -3.36
CA ARG A 74 7.64 -7.49 -4.11
C ARG A 74 8.61 -8.68 -3.92
N HIS A 75 9.85 -8.41 -3.55
CA HIS A 75 10.89 -9.42 -3.30
C HIS A 75 11.14 -9.68 -1.81
N TYR A 76 10.38 -9.04 -0.93
CA TYR A 76 10.51 -9.20 0.51
C TYR A 76 9.40 -10.11 1.02
N VAL A 77 9.79 -11.25 1.61
CA VAL A 77 8.89 -12.09 2.39
C VAL A 77 9.07 -11.72 3.85
N PRO A 78 8.07 -11.11 4.52
CA PRO A 78 8.18 -10.85 5.95
C PRO A 78 8.37 -12.17 6.69
N GLU A 79 9.42 -12.26 7.51
CA GLU A 79 9.59 -13.39 8.41
C GLU A 79 8.40 -13.46 9.37
N PHE A 80 7.71 -14.60 9.36
CA PHE A 80 6.64 -14.83 10.30
C PHE A 80 7.23 -15.02 11.70
N ASN A 81 7.13 -14.00 12.55
CA ASN A 81 7.50 -14.11 13.96
C ASN A 81 6.29 -14.54 14.83
N PRO A 82 6.20 -15.81 15.26
CA PRO A 82 5.08 -16.28 16.07
C PRO A 82 5.03 -15.66 17.47
N LYS A 83 6.13 -15.08 17.97
CA LYS A 83 6.20 -14.52 19.34
C LYS A 83 5.25 -13.34 19.55
N GLY A 84 4.92 -12.58 18.50
CA GLY A 84 3.95 -11.48 18.56
C GLY A 84 2.49 -11.93 18.57
N LYS A 85 2.23 -13.21 18.30
CA LYS A 85 0.88 -13.81 18.31
C LYS A 85 0.59 -14.62 19.57
N SER A 86 1.51 -14.64 20.55
CA SER A 86 1.17 -15.18 21.87
C SER A 86 -0.03 -14.41 22.40
N PRO A 87 -1.22 -15.04 22.52
CA PRO A 87 -2.39 -14.33 22.98
C PRO A 87 -2.14 -13.94 24.44
N HIS A 88 -1.99 -12.65 24.72
CA HIS A 88 -1.93 -12.14 26.09
C HIS A 88 -3.25 -12.37 26.83
N TRP A 89 -4.35 -12.59 26.09
CA TRP A 89 -5.59 -13.09 26.62
C TRP A 89 -5.41 -14.59 26.89
N GLY A 90 -5.01 -14.92 28.12
CA GLY A 90 -4.93 -16.31 28.59
C GLY A 90 -6.21 -17.09 28.32
N GLN A 91 -6.10 -18.42 28.35
CA GLN A 91 -7.14 -19.44 28.14
C GLN A 91 -8.42 -19.20 28.98
N ARG A 92 -9.22 -18.17 28.70
CA ARG A 92 -10.54 -18.00 29.28
C ARG A 92 -11.46 -19.01 28.59
N LYS A 93 -11.69 -20.13 29.27
CA LYS A 93 -12.77 -21.04 28.91
C LYS A 93 -14.10 -20.32 29.15
N LEU A 94 -14.67 -19.75 28.09
CA LEU A 94 -16.08 -19.38 28.10
C LEU A 94 -16.88 -20.67 28.03
N LYS A 95 -17.64 -20.98 29.09
CA LYS A 95 -18.70 -22.00 29.02
C LYS A 95 -19.71 -21.50 27.99
N ARG A 96 -19.69 -22.09 26.80
CA ARG A 96 -20.84 -22.01 25.89
C ARG A 96 -21.78 -23.15 26.26
N ASP A 97 -23.05 -22.78 26.31
CA ASP A 97 -24.23 -23.62 26.50
C ASP A 97 -24.62 -23.91 27.96
N GLN A 98 -25.61 -23.14 28.42
CA GLN A 98 -26.69 -23.59 29.31
C GLN A 98 -28.01 -23.30 28.60
#